data_AF-A0A484AVX6-F1
#
_entry.id   AF-A0A484AVX6-F1
#
_cell.length_a   1.000
_cell.length_b   1.000
_cell.length_c   1.000
_cell.angle_alpha   90.00
_cell.angle_beta   90.00
_cell.angle_gamma   90.00
#
_symmetry.space_group_name_H-M   'P 1'
#
loop_
_entity.id
_entity.type
_entity.pdbx_description
1 polymer ?
#
loop_
_entity_poly.entity_id
_entity_poly.type
_entity_poly.pdbx_seq_one_letter_code
_entity_poly.pdbx_strand_id
1 'polypeptide(L)'
;MHRPLQESCTLQLLNFNVSDPHLVNKAFWRTCSFMLGAALQRVFKQEANLQLHSFPGPNIKSGSFVHDIVLGVQNWEPTKAEMRAISAEMVKLAAQDFRIERLEVDLDLATEMFKDLRYKSEQLPSIAQQHQNRVTLYRLGEHIDISRGPMVASTRFLGKCTVLAAHKLANEGVSDAFYRVQGVALPAGFALNHFAYGLLEQRAQKLNPARLPNEPFEEQRQMQLS
;
A
#
# COMPACT_ATOMS: atom_id res chain seq x y z
N MET A 1 16.60 3.27 -1.33
CA MET A 1 17.44 4.50 -1.29
C MET A 1 18.02 4.78 0.08
N HIS A 2 17.24 4.66 1.16
CA HIS A 2 17.71 5.05 2.50
C HIS A 2 18.13 3.88 3.40
N ARG A 3 18.21 2.67 2.84
CA ARG A 3 18.70 1.50 3.57
C ARG A 3 20.23 1.59 3.68
N PRO A 4 20.82 1.49 4.89
CA PRO A 4 22.27 1.42 5.05
C PRO A 4 22.86 0.22 4.29
N LEU A 5 24.02 0.41 3.67
CA LEU A 5 24.81 -0.67 3.08
C LEU A 5 25.66 -1.28 4.21
N GLN A 6 25.48 -2.57 4.48
CA GLN A 6 26.11 -3.24 5.63
C GLN A 6 27.45 -3.88 5.28
N GLU A 7 27.68 -4.16 4.00
CA GLU A 7 28.85 -4.87 3.49
C GLU A 7 29.29 -4.26 2.16
N SER A 8 30.49 -4.60 1.68
CA SER A 8 30.98 -4.15 0.38
C SER A 8 30.10 -4.70 -0.75
N CYS A 9 29.62 -3.82 -1.63
CA CYS A 9 28.70 -4.21 -2.70
C CYS A 9 28.81 -3.32 -3.94
N THR A 10 28.26 -3.79 -5.06
CA THR A 10 28.07 -2.99 -6.27
C THR A 10 26.76 -2.21 -6.21
N LEU A 11 26.81 -0.90 -6.43
CA LEU A 11 25.63 -0.04 -6.45
C LEU A 11 25.15 0.23 -7.87
N GLN A 12 23.87 -0.08 -8.15
CA GLN A 12 23.18 0.33 -9.37
C GLN A 12 21.98 1.20 -9.04
N LEU A 13 21.90 2.37 -9.66
CA LEU A 13 20.78 3.30 -9.49
C LEU A 13 19.74 3.06 -10.59
N LEU A 14 18.51 2.77 -10.17
CA LEU A 14 17.37 2.57 -11.07
C LEU A 14 16.48 3.82 -11.07
N ASN A 15 15.93 4.14 -12.24
CA ASN A 15 14.94 5.20 -12.44
C ASN A 15 13.74 4.65 -13.25
N PHE A 16 12.70 5.45 -13.45
CA PHE A 16 11.49 4.99 -14.15
C PHE A 16 11.67 4.75 -15.66
N ASN A 17 12.78 5.20 -16.26
CA ASN A 17 13.06 5.12 -17.70
C ASN A 17 14.06 4.01 -18.06
N VAL A 18 14.40 3.13 -17.11
CA VAL A 18 15.26 1.96 -17.38
C VAL A 18 14.54 0.98 -18.31
N SER A 19 15.32 0.16 -19.03
CA SER A 19 14.79 -0.81 -20.00
C SER A 19 13.85 -1.85 -19.39
N ASP A 20 14.16 -2.33 -18.18
CA ASP A 20 13.26 -3.17 -17.38
C ASP A 20 12.80 -2.42 -16.10
N PRO A 21 11.67 -1.69 -16.17
CA PRO A 21 11.19 -0.89 -15.05
C PRO A 21 10.39 -1.72 -14.04
N HIS A 22 10.33 -3.05 -14.14
CA HIS A 22 9.44 -3.88 -13.31
C HIS A 22 9.67 -3.69 -11.80
N LEU A 23 10.94 -3.66 -11.38
CA LEU A 23 11.30 -3.46 -9.97
C LEU A 23 10.89 -2.07 -9.46
N VAL A 24 11.11 -1.03 -10.27
CA VAL A 24 10.78 0.35 -9.94
C VAL A 24 9.26 0.54 -9.89
N ASN A 25 8.53 -0.03 -10.85
CA ASN A 25 7.07 -0.01 -10.88
C ASN A 25 6.46 -0.71 -9.67
N LYS A 26 6.98 -1.89 -9.29
CA LYS A 26 6.58 -2.57 -8.05
C LYS A 26 6.87 -1.72 -6.81
N ALA A 27 8.04 -1.11 -6.71
CA ALA A 27 8.37 -0.24 -5.59
C ALA A 27 7.44 0.99 -5.51
N PHE A 28 7.12 1.60 -6.65
CA PHE A 28 6.19 2.71 -6.74
C PHE A 28 4.78 2.33 -6.30
N TRP A 29 4.20 1.26 -6.85
CA TRP A 29 2.83 0.85 -6.49
C TRP A 29 2.70 0.37 -5.06
N ARG A 30 3.73 -0.30 -4.52
CA ARG A 30 3.80 -0.60 -3.09
C ARG A 30 3.77 0.67 -2.25
N THR A 31 4.48 1.71 -2.69
CA THR A 31 4.48 3.00 -2.00
C THR A 31 3.12 3.68 -2.09
N CYS A 32 2.44 3.63 -3.24
CA CYS A 32 1.08 4.15 -3.38
C CYS A 32 0.10 3.45 -2.44
N SER A 33 0.16 2.11 -2.35
CA SER A 33 -0.62 1.35 -1.39
C SER A 33 -0.33 1.75 0.06
N PHE A 34 0.94 1.87 0.43
CA PHE A 34 1.34 2.29 1.77
C PHE A 34 0.86 3.72 2.10
N MET A 35 1.03 4.67 1.18
CA MET A 35 0.51 6.03 1.31
C MET A 35 -1.02 6.06 1.41
N LEU A 36 -1.72 5.16 0.73
CA LEU A 36 -3.18 5.05 0.83
C LEU A 36 -3.60 4.66 2.26
N GLY A 37 -2.87 3.79 2.94
CA GLY A 37 -3.09 3.48 4.36
C GLY A 37 -3.00 4.73 5.24
N ALA A 38 -1.95 5.54 5.05
CA ALA A 38 -1.78 6.82 5.75
C ALA A 38 -2.91 7.81 5.43
N ALA A 39 -3.31 7.93 4.16
CA ALA A 39 -4.40 8.82 3.75
C ALA A 39 -5.74 8.40 4.37
N LEU A 40 -6.03 7.09 4.42
CA LEU A 40 -7.25 6.56 5.02
C LEU A 40 -7.32 6.88 6.52
N GLN A 41 -6.21 6.70 7.25
CA GLN A 41 -6.14 7.07 8.68
C GLN A 41 -6.38 8.56 8.95
N ARG A 42 -6.00 9.44 8.01
CA ARG A 42 -6.23 10.90 8.15
C ARG A 42 -7.63 11.34 7.77
N VAL A 43 -8.27 10.64 6.83
CA VAL A 43 -9.58 11.03 6.28
C VAL A 43 -10.74 10.48 7.09
N PHE A 44 -10.65 9.23 7.56
CA PHE A 44 -11.70 8.62 8.35
C PHE A 44 -11.71 9.16 9.77
N LYS A 45 -12.90 9.49 10.28
CA LYS A 45 -13.08 9.89 11.67
C LYS A 45 -13.08 8.67 12.59
N GLN A 46 -12.88 8.91 13.88
CA GLN A 46 -12.81 7.85 14.90
C GLN A 46 -14.10 7.03 14.98
N GLU A 47 -15.26 7.62 14.70
CA GLU A 47 -16.56 6.93 14.74
C GLU A 47 -16.69 5.84 13.67
N ALA A 48 -15.90 5.90 12.59
CA ALA A 48 -15.87 4.85 11.58
C ALA A 48 -15.14 3.58 12.04
N ASN A 49 -14.42 3.64 13.18
CA ASN A 49 -13.60 2.56 13.73
C ASN A 49 -12.72 1.89 12.67
N LEU A 50 -11.98 2.70 11.90
CA LEU A 50 -11.13 2.23 10.82
C LEU A 50 -9.96 1.40 11.37
N GLN A 51 -9.84 0.16 10.89
CA GLN A 51 -8.68 -0.69 11.11
C GLN A 51 -7.98 -0.97 9.78
N LEU A 52 -6.68 -0.67 9.71
CA LEU A 52 -5.86 -1.04 8.55
C LEU A 52 -5.55 -2.54 8.60
N HIS A 53 -5.82 -3.25 7.51
CA HIS A 53 -5.60 -4.69 7.44
C HIS A 53 -4.27 -5.02 6.75
N SER A 54 -4.24 -4.97 5.42
CA SER A 54 -3.08 -5.33 4.61
C SER A 54 -3.14 -4.64 3.26
N PHE A 55 -1.99 -4.52 2.60
CA PHE A 55 -1.94 -4.18 1.19
C PHE A 55 -1.15 -5.27 0.46
N PRO A 56 -1.81 -6.07 -0.39
CA PRO A 56 -1.16 -7.13 -1.15
C PRO A 56 0.02 -6.64 -2.00
N GLY A 57 0.90 -7.57 -2.35
CA GLY A 57 2.01 -7.31 -3.26
C GLY A 57 1.51 -6.71 -4.58
N PRO A 58 2.20 -5.67 -5.12
CA PRO A 58 1.71 -4.94 -6.28
C PRO A 58 1.72 -5.83 -7.54
N ASN A 59 0.57 -5.90 -8.21
CA ASN A 59 0.43 -6.46 -9.54
C ASN A 59 0.13 -5.33 -10.53
N ILE A 60 1.15 -4.83 -11.24
CA ILE A 60 1.01 -3.68 -12.14
C ILE A 60 -0.01 -3.94 -13.26
N LYS A 61 -0.11 -5.18 -13.74
CA LYS A 61 -1.06 -5.59 -14.79
C LYS A 61 -2.53 -5.52 -14.33
N SER A 62 -2.78 -5.48 -13.02
CA SER A 62 -4.13 -5.37 -12.46
C SER A 62 -4.77 -4.00 -12.74
N GLY A 63 -3.96 -2.96 -12.95
CA GLY A 63 -4.44 -1.61 -13.25
C GLY A 63 -4.83 -0.75 -12.04
N SER A 64 -4.73 -1.25 -10.79
CA SER A 64 -4.88 -0.41 -9.58
C SER A 64 -3.99 -0.85 -8.41
N PHE A 65 -3.53 0.11 -7.60
CA PHE A 65 -2.94 -0.19 -6.29
C PHE A 65 -4.07 -0.25 -5.26
N VAL A 66 -3.88 -1.03 -4.20
CA VAL A 66 -4.95 -1.31 -3.24
C VAL A 66 -4.48 -1.27 -1.80
N HIS A 67 -5.38 -0.97 -0.88
CA HIS A 67 -5.21 -1.15 0.54
C HIS A 67 -6.51 -1.71 1.12
N ASP A 68 -6.39 -2.78 1.89
CA ASP A 68 -7.52 -3.45 2.53
C ASP A 68 -7.72 -2.88 3.93
N ILE A 69 -8.99 -2.65 4.29
CA ILE A 69 -9.40 -2.04 5.54
C ILE A 69 -10.62 -2.76 6.11
N VAL A 70 -10.81 -2.62 7.42
CA VAL A 70 -12.02 -3.00 8.12
C VAL A 70 -12.64 -1.76 8.73
N LEU A 71 -13.95 -1.60 8.57
CA LEU A 71 -14.75 -0.53 9.16
C LEU A 71 -15.74 -1.13 10.15
N GLY A 72 -15.99 -0.44 11.25
CA GLY A 72 -17.01 -0.82 12.24
C GLY A 72 -18.45 -0.57 11.80
N VAL A 73 -18.69 -0.52 10.48
CA VAL A 73 -19.97 -0.18 9.86
C VAL A 73 -20.17 -1.06 8.63
N GLN A 74 -21.24 -1.85 8.57
CA GLN A 74 -21.50 -2.77 7.45
C GLN A 74 -22.18 -2.13 6.23
N ASN A 75 -22.88 -1.02 6.41
CA ASN A 75 -23.67 -0.36 5.37
C ASN A 75 -22.98 0.88 4.79
N TRP A 76 -21.67 1.01 4.95
CA TRP A 76 -20.94 2.09 4.28
C TRP A 76 -20.90 1.85 2.77
N GLU A 77 -21.44 2.80 2.03
CA GLU A 77 -21.39 2.87 0.58
C GLU A 77 -20.49 4.03 0.16
N PRO A 78 -19.35 3.76 -0.50
CA PRO A 78 -18.38 4.79 -0.83
C PRO A 78 -18.94 5.77 -1.86
N THR A 79 -19.00 7.05 -1.50
CA THR A 79 -19.43 8.11 -2.39
C THR A 79 -18.26 8.66 -3.22
N LYS A 80 -18.59 9.25 -4.38
CA LYS A 80 -17.58 9.96 -5.19
C LYS A 80 -16.92 11.13 -4.44
N ALA A 81 -17.62 11.73 -3.49
CA ALA A 81 -17.07 12.82 -2.68
C ALA A 81 -16.01 12.32 -1.70
N GLU A 82 -16.27 11.20 -1.01
CA GLU A 82 -15.29 10.57 -0.11
C GLU A 82 -14.06 10.08 -0.88
N MET A 83 -14.25 9.44 -2.04
CA MET A 83 -13.11 8.99 -2.87
C MET A 83 -12.23 10.17 -3.34
N ARG A 84 -12.84 11.32 -3.64
CA ARG A 84 -12.11 12.56 -3.94
C ARG A 84 -11.38 13.11 -2.71
N ALA A 85 -11.98 13.02 -1.52
CA ALA A 85 -11.33 13.45 -0.28
C ALA A 85 -10.07 12.61 0.01
N ILE A 86 -10.15 11.29 -0.16
CA ILE A 86 -8.99 10.39 -0.03
C ILE A 86 -7.93 10.71 -1.09
N SER A 87 -8.35 10.96 -2.34
CA SER A 87 -7.44 11.37 -3.41
C SER A 87 -6.73 12.69 -3.10
N ALA A 88 -7.45 13.66 -2.55
CA ALA A 88 -6.88 14.94 -2.14
C ALA A 88 -5.85 14.77 -1.01
N GLU A 89 -6.12 13.88 -0.05
CA GLU A 89 -5.17 13.59 1.03
C GLU A 89 -3.91 12.90 0.50
N MET A 90 -4.02 12.00 -0.47
CA MET A 90 -2.87 11.40 -1.17
C MET A 90 -1.98 12.48 -1.83
N VAL A 91 -2.59 13.46 -2.49
CA VAL A 91 -1.85 14.58 -3.11
C VAL A 91 -1.18 15.46 -2.06
N LYS A 92 -1.84 15.73 -0.92
CA LYS A 92 -1.21 16.47 0.18
C LYS A 92 -0.02 15.72 0.77
N LEU A 93 -0.12 14.41 0.97
CA LEU A 93 0.99 13.57 1.43
C LEU A 93 2.17 13.61 0.45
N ALA A 94 1.90 13.65 -0.86
CA ALA A 94 2.95 13.83 -1.87
C ALA A 94 3.63 15.20 -1.76
N ALA A 95 2.83 16.26 -1.61
CA ALA A 95 3.33 17.63 -1.49
C ALA A 95 4.15 17.89 -0.22
N GLN A 96 3.90 17.14 0.86
CA GLN A 96 4.67 17.20 2.11
C GLN A 96 6.08 16.62 1.97
N ASP A 97 6.36 15.86 0.90
CA ASP A 97 7.69 15.33 0.60
C ASP A 97 8.34 14.56 1.79
N PHE A 98 7.56 13.66 2.39
CA PHE A 98 8.09 12.83 3.46
C PHE A 98 9.09 11.82 2.91
N ARG A 99 10.19 11.69 3.64
CA ARG A 99 11.13 10.59 3.47
C ARG A 99 10.48 9.29 3.96
N ILE A 100 10.64 8.22 3.19
CA ILE A 100 10.19 6.88 3.60
C ILE A 100 11.37 6.17 4.26
N GLU A 101 11.23 5.91 5.55
CA GLU A 101 12.29 5.33 6.38
C GLU A 101 12.03 3.83 6.57
N ARG A 102 13.04 3.01 6.27
CA ARG A 102 12.98 1.58 6.53
C ARG A 102 13.53 1.30 7.92
N LEU A 103 12.74 0.63 8.74
CA LEU A 103 13.11 0.20 10.08
C LEU A 103 13.13 -1.33 10.08
N GLU A 104 14.14 -1.91 10.70
CA GLU A 104 14.22 -3.36 10.92
C GLU A 104 14.22 -3.57 12.42
N VAL A 105 13.19 -4.25 12.91
CA VAL A 105 12.93 -4.42 14.34
C VAL A 105 12.72 -5.89 14.67
N ASP A 106 12.95 -6.24 15.92
CA ASP A 106 12.68 -7.59 16.43
C ASP A 106 11.16 -7.80 16.61
N LEU A 107 10.74 -9.07 16.61
CA LEU A 107 9.32 -9.45 16.73
C LEU A 107 8.66 -8.88 18.00
N ASP A 108 9.35 -8.85 19.13
CA ASP A 108 8.79 -8.37 20.40
C ASP A 108 8.44 -6.88 20.32
N LEU A 109 9.37 -6.06 19.80
CA LEU A 109 9.13 -4.63 19.60
C LEU A 109 8.01 -4.38 18.57
N ALA A 110 7.99 -5.14 17.47
CA ALA A 110 6.91 -5.04 16.50
C ALA A 110 5.55 -5.38 17.14
N THR A 111 5.50 -6.40 18.00
CA THR A 111 4.28 -6.82 18.70
C THR A 111 3.79 -5.72 19.64
N GLU A 112 4.70 -5.06 20.34
CA GLU A 112 4.35 -3.90 21.17
C GLU A 112 3.83 -2.72 20.35
N MET A 113 4.47 -2.41 19.21
CA MET A 113 4.07 -1.31 18.32
C MET A 113 2.67 -1.51 17.72
N PHE A 114 2.31 -2.76 17.40
CA PHE A 114 1.04 -3.09 16.72
C PHE A 114 -0.01 -3.70 17.66
N LYS A 115 0.20 -3.66 18.99
CA LYS A 115 -0.68 -4.31 19.98
C LYS A 115 -2.16 -3.90 19.87
N ASP A 116 -2.41 -2.64 19.53
CA ASP A 116 -3.77 -2.09 19.41
C ASP A 116 -4.38 -2.34 18.01
N LEU A 117 -3.57 -2.85 17.07
CA LEU A 117 -3.96 -3.16 15.70
C LEU A 117 -4.10 -4.68 15.53
N ARG A 118 -5.30 -5.19 15.83
CA ARG A 118 -5.66 -6.63 15.81
C ARG A 118 -5.07 -7.38 14.61
N TYR A 119 -5.40 -6.95 13.40
CA TYR A 119 -5.00 -7.65 12.17
C TYR A 119 -3.49 -7.63 11.92
N LYS A 120 -2.80 -6.58 12.35
CA LYS A 120 -1.34 -6.48 12.21
C LYS A 120 -0.66 -7.43 13.20
N SER A 121 -1.14 -7.46 14.45
CA SER A 121 -0.67 -8.39 15.47
C SER A 121 -0.81 -9.85 15.06
N GLU A 122 -1.94 -10.23 14.43
CA GLU A 122 -2.17 -11.59 13.92
C GLU A 122 -1.19 -11.97 12.77
N GLN A 123 -0.75 -11.01 11.96
CA GLN A 123 0.15 -11.25 10.84
C GLN A 123 1.62 -11.39 11.25
N LEU A 124 2.05 -10.72 12.34
CA LEU A 124 3.45 -10.62 12.75
C LEU A 124 4.17 -11.98 12.90
N PRO A 125 3.61 -13.00 13.58
CA PRO A 125 4.29 -14.28 13.74
C PRO A 125 4.63 -14.96 12.40
N SER A 126 3.69 -14.92 11.45
CA SER A 126 3.88 -15.52 10.12
C SER A 126 4.97 -14.81 9.31
N ILE A 127 5.11 -13.49 9.50
CA ILE A 127 6.13 -12.68 8.83
C ILE A 127 7.51 -12.93 9.46
N ALA A 128 7.59 -13.00 10.78
CA ALA A 128 8.83 -13.18 11.51
C ALA A 128 9.46 -14.56 11.29
N GLN A 129 8.64 -15.62 11.21
CA GLN A 129 9.12 -16.97 10.89
C GLN A 129 9.87 -17.05 9.56
N GLN A 130 9.50 -16.22 8.58
CA GLN A 130 10.12 -16.20 7.26
C GLN A 130 11.40 -15.34 7.20
N HIS A 131 11.67 -14.53 8.22
CA HIS A 131 12.74 -13.52 8.22
C HIS A 131 13.59 -13.53 9.50
N GLN A 132 13.95 -14.72 9.99
CA GLN A 132 14.87 -14.87 11.13
C GLN A 132 14.45 -14.03 12.36
N ASN A 133 13.15 -14.02 12.68
CA ASN A 133 12.54 -13.25 13.77
C ASN A 133 12.63 -11.71 13.65
N ARG A 134 12.96 -11.18 12.47
CA ARG A 134 12.96 -9.75 12.19
C ARG A 134 11.78 -9.33 11.32
N VAL A 135 11.27 -8.13 11.60
CA VAL A 135 10.15 -7.53 10.87
C VAL A 135 10.62 -6.22 10.24
N THR A 136 10.36 -6.07 8.93
CA THR A 136 10.64 -4.82 8.22
C THR A 136 9.43 -3.90 8.28
N LEU A 137 9.60 -2.74 8.88
CA LEU A 137 8.61 -1.66 8.94
C LEU A 137 9.04 -0.50 8.04
N TYR A 138 8.06 0.25 7.58
CA TYR A 138 8.28 1.52 6.91
C TYR A 138 7.55 2.63 7.66
N ARG A 139 8.23 3.77 7.83
CA ARG A 139 7.69 4.97 8.45
C ARG A 139 7.56 6.10 7.43
N LEU A 140 6.44 6.79 7.48
CA LEU A 140 6.13 8.02 6.73
C LEU A 140 5.45 9.00 7.68
N GLY A 141 6.21 9.98 8.16
CA GLY A 141 5.76 10.89 9.21
C GLY A 141 5.34 10.12 10.46
N GLU A 142 4.05 10.14 10.77
CA GLU A 142 3.43 9.44 11.90
C GLU A 142 2.89 8.05 11.53
N HIS A 143 2.76 7.74 10.24
CA HIS A 143 2.26 6.46 9.77
C HIS A 143 3.39 5.42 9.75
N ILE A 144 3.14 4.26 10.36
CA ILE A 144 4.05 3.11 10.36
C ILE A 144 3.26 1.87 9.95
N ASP A 145 3.79 1.11 8.99
CA ASP A 145 3.21 -0.16 8.59
C ASP A 145 4.28 -1.17 8.14
N ILE A 146 3.92 -2.44 8.15
CA ILE A 146 4.74 -3.59 7.79
C ILE A 146 4.78 -3.72 6.26
N SER A 147 5.99 -3.87 5.70
CA SER A 147 6.13 -4.24 4.30
C SER A 147 7.44 -4.97 4.02
N ARG A 148 7.41 -5.95 3.11
CA ARG A 148 8.60 -6.75 2.78
C ARG A 148 9.44 -6.18 1.66
N GLY A 149 8.81 -5.55 0.67
CA GLY A 149 9.50 -5.08 -0.53
C GLY A 149 9.99 -3.65 -0.40
N PRO A 150 10.94 -3.22 -1.27
CA PRO A 150 11.43 -1.85 -1.27
C PRO A 150 10.34 -0.85 -1.66
N MET A 151 10.45 0.36 -1.14
CA MET A 151 9.61 1.51 -1.50
C MET A 151 10.45 2.58 -2.22
N VAL A 152 9.79 3.55 -2.85
CA VAL A 152 10.49 4.73 -3.40
C VAL A 152 11.05 5.60 -2.27
N ALA A 153 11.94 6.52 -2.60
CA ALA A 153 12.71 7.24 -1.58
C ALA A 153 11.89 8.28 -0.79
N SER A 154 10.84 8.83 -1.39
CA SER A 154 10.01 9.89 -0.83
C SER A 154 8.62 9.89 -1.45
N THR A 155 7.64 10.48 -0.74
CA THR A 155 6.28 10.70 -1.22
C THR A 155 6.20 11.64 -2.44
N ARG A 156 7.22 12.49 -2.68
CA ARG A 156 7.26 13.42 -3.84
C ARG A 156 7.18 12.71 -5.19
N PHE A 157 7.54 11.43 -5.22
CA PHE A 157 7.49 10.63 -6.44
C PHE A 157 6.06 10.26 -6.83
N LEU A 158 5.07 10.44 -5.95
CA LEU A 158 3.67 10.35 -6.32
C LEU A 158 3.29 11.56 -7.16
N GLY A 159 2.97 11.33 -8.45
CA GLY A 159 2.46 12.34 -9.35
C GLY A 159 0.94 12.38 -9.35
N LYS A 160 0.33 12.23 -10.53
CA LYS A 160 -1.13 12.19 -10.65
C LYS A 160 -1.67 10.93 -9.96
N CYS A 161 -2.64 11.08 -9.06
CA CYS A 161 -3.23 10.00 -8.29
C CYS A 161 -4.74 10.19 -8.16
N THR A 162 -5.51 9.12 -8.35
CA THR A 162 -6.96 9.08 -8.10
C THR A 162 -7.32 7.80 -7.37
N VAL A 163 -7.99 7.91 -6.23
CA VAL A 163 -8.70 6.82 -5.54
C VAL A 163 -10.12 6.80 -6.08
N LEU A 164 -10.58 5.63 -6.54
CA LEU A 164 -11.76 5.54 -7.41
C LEU A 164 -12.89 4.70 -6.82
N ALA A 165 -12.53 3.66 -6.06
CA ALA A 165 -13.50 2.70 -5.56
C ALA A 165 -13.06 2.12 -4.22
N ALA A 166 -14.04 1.80 -3.39
CA ALA A 166 -13.90 0.86 -2.29
C ALA A 166 -14.90 -0.27 -2.52
N HIS A 167 -14.41 -1.50 -2.55
CA HIS A 167 -15.26 -2.68 -2.78
C HIS A 167 -15.44 -3.41 -1.47
N LYS A 168 -16.70 -3.62 -1.05
CA LYS A 168 -16.98 -4.51 0.06
C LYS A 168 -16.70 -5.94 -0.36
N LEU A 169 -15.85 -6.64 0.38
CA LEU A 169 -15.42 -7.99 0.08
C LEU A 169 -16.10 -9.03 0.98
N ALA A 170 -16.26 -8.71 2.26
CA ALA A 170 -16.90 -9.59 3.24
C ALA A 170 -17.49 -8.80 4.41
N ASN A 171 -18.38 -9.43 5.17
CA ASN A 171 -18.71 -8.99 6.52
C ASN A 171 -17.71 -9.65 7.49
N GLU A 172 -17.23 -8.88 8.45
CA GLU A 172 -16.33 -9.33 9.51
C GLU A 172 -17.13 -9.36 10.81
N GLY A 173 -17.63 -10.53 11.19
CA GLY A 173 -18.48 -10.68 12.37
C GLY A 173 -19.84 -9.95 12.25
N VAL A 174 -20.30 -9.37 13.36
CA VAL A 174 -21.68 -8.85 13.50
C VAL A 174 -21.80 -7.40 13.02
N SER A 175 -20.79 -6.56 13.27
CA SER A 175 -20.83 -5.11 13.03
C SER A 175 -19.84 -4.61 11.99
N ASP A 176 -18.81 -5.41 11.68
CA ASP A 176 -17.68 -4.91 10.90
C ASP A 176 -17.77 -5.41 9.46
N ALA A 177 -17.11 -4.70 8.55
CA ALA A 177 -17.05 -5.08 7.15
C ALA A 177 -15.67 -4.83 6.57
N PHE A 178 -15.23 -5.78 5.73
CA PHE A 178 -13.96 -5.77 5.04
C PHE A 178 -14.09 -5.14 3.66
N TYR A 179 -13.27 -4.12 3.40
CA TYR A 179 -13.27 -3.36 2.16
C TYR A 179 -11.88 -3.33 1.53
N ARG A 180 -11.86 -3.34 0.21
CA ARG A 180 -10.67 -3.06 -0.60
C ARG A 180 -10.78 -1.70 -1.25
N VAL A 181 -9.99 -0.74 -0.77
CA VAL A 181 -9.89 0.59 -1.36
C VAL A 181 -8.81 0.56 -2.44
N GLN A 182 -9.11 1.12 -3.61
CA GLN A 182 -8.21 1.07 -4.75
C GLN A 182 -8.15 2.37 -5.54
N GLY A 183 -6.97 2.61 -6.12
CA GLY A 183 -6.69 3.80 -6.91
C GLY A 183 -5.67 3.52 -8.02
N VAL A 184 -5.44 4.55 -8.82
CA VAL A 184 -4.43 4.57 -9.87
C VAL A 184 -3.55 5.79 -9.71
N ALA A 185 -2.25 5.62 -9.94
CA ALA A 185 -1.29 6.69 -9.85
C ALA A 185 -0.19 6.55 -10.90
N LEU A 186 0.37 7.70 -11.27
CA LEU A 186 1.55 7.80 -12.13
C LEU A 186 2.68 8.47 -11.35
N PRO A 187 3.95 8.09 -11.59
CA PRO A 187 5.07 8.76 -10.97
C PRO A 187 5.14 10.23 -11.36
N ALA A 188 5.70 11.07 -10.49
CA ALA A 188 5.98 12.46 -10.79
C ALA A 188 6.87 12.56 -12.04
N GLY A 189 6.52 13.50 -12.93
CA GLY A 189 7.19 13.68 -14.24
C GLY A 189 6.59 12.86 -15.39
N PHE A 190 5.73 11.88 -15.12
CA PHE A 190 4.98 11.18 -16.17
C PHE A 190 3.70 11.96 -16.51
N ALA A 191 3.73 12.64 -17.64
CA ALA A 191 2.56 13.31 -18.18
C ALA A 191 1.72 12.34 -19.03
N LEU A 192 0.43 12.24 -18.71
CA LEU A 192 -0.54 11.52 -19.52
C LEU A 192 -1.72 12.45 -19.79
N ASN A 193 -2.21 12.47 -21.03
CA ASN A 193 -3.35 13.30 -21.37
C ASN A 193 -4.61 12.87 -20.60
N HIS A 194 -5.59 13.78 -20.50
CA HIS A 194 -6.80 13.54 -19.70
C HIS A 194 -7.59 12.32 -20.17
N PHE A 195 -7.70 12.10 -21.47
CA PHE A 195 -8.44 10.98 -22.04
C PHE A 195 -7.82 9.62 -21.66
N ALA A 196 -6.52 9.46 -21.91
CA ALA A 196 -5.79 8.24 -21.60
C ALA A 196 -5.75 7.96 -20.09
N TYR A 197 -5.61 8.99 -19.25
CA TYR A 197 -5.73 8.83 -17.81
C TYR A 197 -7.14 8.40 -17.40
N GLY A 198 -8.18 8.94 -18.03
CA GLY A 198 -9.56 8.51 -17.82
C GLY A 198 -9.80 7.02 -18.14
N LEU A 199 -9.11 6.47 -19.14
CA LEU A 199 -9.14 5.02 -19.41
C LEU A 199 -8.51 4.20 -18.27
N LEU A 200 -7.41 4.70 -17.69
CA LEU A 200 -6.81 4.06 -16.51
C LEU A 200 -7.76 4.12 -15.31
N GLU A 201 -8.44 5.25 -15.10
CA GLU A 201 -9.44 5.40 -14.04
C GLU A 201 -10.61 4.42 -14.21
N GLN A 202 -11.13 4.26 -15.44
CA GLN A 202 -12.16 3.27 -15.73
C GLN A 202 -11.70 1.84 -15.44
N ARG A 203 -10.45 1.49 -15.79
CA ARG A 203 -9.90 0.17 -15.48
C ARG A 203 -9.74 -0.05 -13.97
N ALA A 204 -9.30 0.98 -13.25
CA ALA A 204 -9.06 0.96 -11.82
C ALA A 204 -10.34 0.98 -10.97
N GLN A 205 -11.53 1.21 -11.54
CA GLN A 205 -12.81 1.00 -10.85
C GLN A 205 -13.16 -0.47 -10.68
N LYS A 206 -12.72 -1.34 -11.59
CA LYS A 206 -13.00 -2.78 -11.51
C LYS A 206 -12.22 -3.40 -10.35
N LEU A 207 -12.88 -4.26 -9.56
CA LEU A 207 -12.26 -4.90 -8.40
C LEU A 207 -10.91 -5.54 -8.76
N ASN A 208 -9.89 -5.19 -7.97
CA ASN A 208 -8.57 -5.76 -8.12
C ASN A 208 -8.55 -7.21 -7.62
N PRO A 209 -8.14 -8.19 -8.45
CA PRO A 209 -8.09 -9.61 -8.09
C PRO A 209 -6.84 -9.97 -7.28
N ALA A 210 -6.14 -8.99 -6.68
CA ALA A 210 -5.04 -9.27 -5.78
C ALA A 210 -5.50 -10.21 -4.66
N ARG A 211 -4.56 -11.01 -4.15
CA ARG A 211 -4.82 -12.01 -3.12
C ARG A 211 -5.54 -11.40 -1.91
N LEU A 212 -6.46 -12.17 -1.32
CA LEU A 212 -7.11 -11.82 -0.07
C LEU A 212 -6.23 -12.22 1.12
N PRO A 213 -6.34 -11.55 2.28
CA PRO A 213 -5.45 -11.83 3.40
C PRO A 213 -5.60 -13.26 3.96
N ASN A 214 -6.80 -13.83 3.82
CA ASN A 214 -7.16 -15.16 4.35
C ASN A 214 -6.79 -16.32 3.41
N GLU A 215 -6.34 -16.03 2.18
CA GLU A 215 -5.87 -17.07 1.26
C GLU A 215 -4.46 -17.50 1.65
N PRO A 216 -4.08 -18.79 1.58
CA PRO A 216 -2.73 -19.26 1.90
C PRO A 216 -1.66 -18.65 0.99
N PHE A 217 -0.42 -18.54 1.50
CA PHE A 217 0.71 -18.03 0.71
C PHE A 217 1.19 -19.12 -0.24
N GLU A 218 0.62 -19.17 -1.45
CA GLU A 218 1.23 -19.94 -2.53
C GLU A 218 2.52 -19.25 -2.98
N GLU A 219 3.64 -19.68 -2.40
CA GLU A 219 4.94 -19.53 -3.05
C GLU A 219 4.92 -20.33 -4.36
N GLN A 220 5.55 -19.76 -5.40
CA GLN A 220 5.86 -20.38 -6.70
C GLN A 220 4.84 -20.20 -7.85
N ARG A 221 4.93 -19.05 -8.53
CA ARG A 221 4.96 -19.03 -10.03
C ARG A 221 5.46 -17.73 -10.68
N GLN A 222 6.42 -17.02 -10.08
CA GLN A 222 7.03 -15.83 -10.71
C GLN A 222 8.55 -15.91 -10.94
N MET A 223 9.19 -17.05 -10.68
CA MET A 223 10.60 -17.31 -11.02
C MET A 223 10.80 -18.04 -12.37
N GLN A 224 9.78 -18.12 -13.24
CA GLN A 224 9.88 -18.82 -14.54
C GLN A 224 9.63 -17.93 -15.77
N LEU A 225 9.69 -16.60 -15.64
CA LEU A 225 9.59 -15.68 -16.79
C LEU A 225 10.70 -14.63 -16.83
N SER A 226 11.89 -15.00 -16.32
CA SER A 226 13.17 -14.34 -16.61
C SER A 226 13.87 -15.07 -17.74
#